data_AF-A0A7C2Z3W6-F1
#
_entry.id   AF-A0A7C2Z3W6-F1
#
_cell.length_a   1.000
_cell.length_b   1.000
_cell.length_c   1.000
_cell.angle_alpha   90.00
_cell.angle_beta   90.00
_cell.angle_gamma   90.00
#
_symmetry.space_group_name_H-M   'P 1'
#
loop_
_entity.id
_entity.type
_entity.pdbx_description
1 polymer ?
#
loop_
_entity_poly.entity_id
_entity_poly.type
_entity_poly.pdbx_seq_one_letter_code
_entity_poly.pdbx_strand_id
1 'polypeptide(L)'
;MKPEELKGYVIAEASVSKAKLLRDMEKRGYKKEEVEEAISRLLSSGELLEKRSGKSVSYSPPFPDIGSAIQRLLEGQERIESALGIYDGSFEASFDKFYRKVRDVAGIATLRDIRNAMNMEASDFYSSFQKIYHKYKLSPGGEEGLIIDGNVWGVILGYA
;
A
#
# COMPACT_ATOMS: atom_id res chain seq x y z
N MET A 1 -2.01 -6.04 37.29
CA MET A 1 -2.52 -5.50 36.00
C MET A 1 -1.93 -6.28 34.82
N LYS A 2 -2.68 -6.50 33.72
CA LYS A 2 -2.13 -7.10 32.49
C LYS A 2 -1.33 -6.06 31.69
N PRO A 3 -0.06 -6.32 31.29
CA PRO A 3 0.76 -5.37 30.54
C PRO A 3 0.10 -4.83 29.26
N GLU A 4 -0.74 -5.64 28.62
CA GLU A 4 -1.44 -5.34 27.37
C GLU A 4 -2.48 -4.21 27.55
N GLU A 5 -3.16 -4.17 28.70
CA GLU A 5 -4.12 -3.12 29.05
C GLU A 5 -3.42 -1.77 29.25
N LEU A 6 -2.23 -1.78 29.87
CA LEU A 6 -1.43 -0.58 30.09
C LEU A 6 -0.89 -0.06 28.75
N LYS A 7 -0.37 -0.96 27.93
CA LYS A 7 0.10 -0.66 26.58
C LYS A 7 -0.99 -0.03 25.73
N GLY A 8 -2.21 -0.61 25.73
CA GLY A 8 -3.35 -0.06 25.01
C GLY A 8 -3.71 1.36 25.45
N TYR A 9 -3.66 1.64 26.75
CA TYR A 9 -3.90 2.98 27.28
C TYR A 9 -2.83 4.00 26.83
N VAL A 10 -1.54 3.64 26.91
CA VAL A 10 -0.45 4.54 26.50
C VAL A 10 -0.45 4.77 24.97
N ILE A 11 -0.81 3.76 24.17
CA ILE A 11 -0.98 3.89 22.72
C ILE A 11 -2.11 4.88 22.40
N ALA A 12 -3.26 4.76 23.06
CA ALA A 12 -4.42 5.62 22.80
C ALA A 12 -4.13 7.11 23.08
N GLU A 13 -3.30 7.39 24.07
CA GLU A 13 -2.93 8.75 24.46
C GLU A 13 -1.68 9.27 23.74
N ALA A 14 -1.02 8.45 22.91
CA ALA A 14 0.26 8.69 22.20
C ALA A 14 1.48 9.03 23.08
N SER A 15 1.29 9.61 24.27
CA SER A 15 2.30 9.88 25.29
C SER A 15 1.63 10.25 26.61
N VAL A 16 2.00 9.59 27.71
CA VAL A 16 1.41 9.84 29.04
C VAL A 16 2.49 10.06 30.10
N SER A 17 2.34 11.10 30.93
CA SER A 17 3.22 11.29 32.09
C SER A 17 3.02 10.19 33.14
N LYS A 18 4.10 9.79 33.85
CA LYS A 18 4.04 8.80 34.94
C LYS A 18 2.97 9.16 35.98
N ALA A 19 2.87 10.44 36.35
CA ALA A 19 1.89 10.92 37.32
C ALA A 19 0.43 10.77 36.83
N LYS A 20 0.16 11.08 35.56
CA LYS A 20 -1.17 10.90 34.96
C LYS A 20 -1.51 9.41 34.85
N LEU A 21 -0.56 8.59 34.39
CA LEU A 21 -0.73 7.15 34.22
C LEU A 21 -1.08 6.47 35.55
N LEU A 22 -0.29 6.72 36.60
CA LEU A 22 -0.56 6.15 37.93
C LEU A 22 -1.93 6.57 38.48
N ARG A 23 -2.29 7.85 38.33
CA ARG A 23 -3.58 8.37 38.80
C ARG A 23 -4.76 7.73 38.06
N ASP A 24 -4.66 7.60 36.74
CA ASP A 24 -5.77 7.05 35.95
C ASP A 24 -5.89 5.53 36.09
N MET A 25 -4.79 4.82 36.34
CA MET A 25 -4.83 3.40 36.68
C MET A 25 -5.35 3.14 38.10
N GLU A 26 -5.01 4.00 39.06
CA GLU A 26 -5.58 3.96 40.43
C GLU A 26 -7.10 4.15 40.40
N LYS A 27 -7.61 5.08 39.58
CA LYS A 27 -9.06 5.25 39.33
C LYS A 27 -9.74 4.03 38.73
N ARG A 28 -8.98 3.19 38.00
CA ARG A 28 -9.46 1.93 37.41
C ARG A 28 -9.33 0.75 38.37
N GLY A 29 -8.87 0.98 39.61
CA GLY A 29 -8.77 -0.04 40.66
C GLY A 29 -7.44 -0.79 40.71
N TYR A 30 -6.42 -0.37 39.96
CA TYR A 30 -5.09 -1.00 40.00
C TYR A 30 -4.22 -0.39 41.09
N LYS A 31 -3.44 -1.23 41.77
CA LYS A 31 -2.44 -0.77 42.75
C LYS A 31 -1.22 -0.18 42.04
N LYS A 32 -0.59 0.81 42.66
CA LYS A 32 0.56 1.52 42.07
C LYS A 32 1.72 0.58 41.78
N GLU A 33 1.98 -0.36 42.67
CA GLU A 33 3.07 -1.34 42.56
C GLU A 33 2.86 -2.24 41.34
N GLU A 34 1.62 -2.68 41.08
CA GLU A 34 1.29 -3.50 39.91
C GLU A 34 1.45 -2.73 38.59
N VAL A 35 1.15 -1.44 38.61
CA VAL A 35 1.29 -0.57 37.44
C VAL A 35 2.78 -0.32 37.16
N GLU A 36 3.59 -0.08 38.20
CA GLU A 36 5.03 0.11 38.05
C GLU A 36 5.75 -1.16 37.60
N GLU A 37 5.32 -2.33 38.07
CA GLU A 37 5.82 -3.61 37.58
C GLU A 37 5.48 -3.81 36.09
N ALA A 38 4.24 -3.51 35.69
CA ALA A 38 3.82 -3.58 34.29
C ALA A 38 4.60 -2.61 33.39
N ILE A 39 4.83 -1.37 33.84
CA ILE A 39 5.69 -0.40 33.14
C ILE A 39 7.10 -0.97 32.97
N SER A 40 7.68 -1.50 34.04
CA SER A 40 9.06 -2.03 34.02
C SER A 40 9.20 -3.19 33.03
N ARG A 41 8.19 -4.08 32.97
CA ARG A 41 8.15 -5.18 31.98
C ARG A 41 8.07 -4.65 30.55
N LEU A 42 7.22 -3.67 30.27
CA LEU A 42 7.04 -3.10 28.93
C LEU A 42 8.23 -2.26 28.45
N LEU A 43 8.92 -1.58 29.37
CA LEU A 43 10.18 -0.92 29.06
C LEU A 43 11.27 -1.94 28.73
N SER A 44 11.34 -3.04 29.49
CA SER A 44 12.31 -4.12 29.26
C SER A 44 12.06 -4.88 27.95
N SER A 45 10.80 -5.00 27.53
CA SER A 45 10.45 -5.62 26.23
C SER A 45 10.54 -4.66 25.04
N GLY A 46 10.81 -3.36 25.26
CA GLY A 46 10.85 -2.33 24.21
C GLY A 46 9.48 -1.94 23.67
N GLU A 47 8.39 -2.36 24.32
CA GLU A 47 7.01 -2.05 23.94
C GLU A 47 6.54 -0.68 24.43
N LEU A 48 7.32 -0.05 25.32
CA LEU A 48 7.22 1.35 25.71
C LEU A 48 8.60 1.99 25.68
N LEU A 49 8.63 3.29 25.43
CA LEU A 49 9.80 4.14 25.57
C LEU A 49 9.61 5.09 26.75
N GLU A 50 10.64 5.24 27.57
CA GLU A 50 10.70 6.26 28.61
C GLU A 50 11.35 7.54 28.07
N LYS A 51 10.69 8.68 28.25
CA LYS A 51 11.24 10.00 27.95
C LYS A 51 11.30 10.83 29.22
N ARG A 52 12.48 11.32 29.56
CA ARG A 52 12.71 12.23 30.70
C ARG A 52 12.82 13.67 30.21
N SER A 53 12.06 14.58 30.84
CA SER A 53 12.18 16.02 30.64
C SER A 53 12.31 16.69 32.01
N GLY A 54 13.55 17.02 32.37
CA GLY A 54 13.88 17.50 33.72
C GLY A 54 13.49 16.47 34.80
N LYS A 55 12.61 16.87 35.73
CA LYS A 55 12.06 15.98 36.78
C LYS A 55 10.87 15.13 36.33
N SER A 56 10.36 15.35 35.12
CA SER A 56 9.17 14.66 34.62
C SER A 56 9.54 13.44 33.77
N VAL A 57 8.76 12.38 33.93
CA VAL A 57 8.89 11.12 33.18
C VAL A 57 7.59 10.89 32.42
N SER A 58 7.70 10.56 31.13
CA SER A 58 6.57 10.18 30.29
C SER A 58 6.87 8.90 29.53
N TYR A 59 5.83 8.14 29.22
CA TYR A 59 5.90 6.91 28.46
C TYR A 59 5.17 7.09 27.13
N SER A 60 5.76 6.60 26.06
CA SER A 60 5.16 6.57 24.72
C SER A 60 5.31 5.17 24.12
N PRO A 61 4.45 4.77 23.17
CA PRO A 61 4.74 3.59 22.36
C PRO A 61 6.05 3.81 21.58
N PRO A 62 6.75 2.72 21.20
CA PRO A 62 7.80 2.82 20.20
C PRO A 62 7.23 3.42 18.92
N PHE A 63 8.04 4.18 18.20
CA PHE A 63 7.66 4.61 16.86
C PHE A 63 7.21 3.37 16.07
N PRO A 64 6.07 3.43 15.35
CA PRO A 64 5.66 2.32 14.51
C PRO A 64 6.84 1.99 13.59
N ASP A 65 7.20 0.71 13.51
CA ASP A 65 8.13 0.25 12.51
C ASP A 65 7.47 0.49 11.15
N ILE A 66 7.80 1.65 10.56
CA ILE A 66 7.26 2.10 9.29
C ILE A 66 7.55 1.06 8.21
N GLY A 67 8.70 0.36 8.29
CA GLY A 67 9.05 -0.72 7.38
C GLY A 67 8.04 -1.87 7.44
N SER A 68 7.79 -2.39 8.65
CA SER A 68 6.77 -3.43 8.85
C SER A 68 5.37 -2.98 8.45
N ALA A 69 5.01 -1.72 8.70
CA ALA A 69 3.70 -1.17 8.31
C ALA A 69 3.55 -1.08 6.78
N ILE A 70 4.59 -0.62 6.07
CA ILE A 70 4.64 -0.58 4.61
C ILE A 70 4.54 -2.00 4.03
N GLN A 71 5.27 -2.96 4.60
CA GLN A 71 5.25 -4.33 4.11
C GLN A 71 3.87 -4.98 4.22
N ARG A 72 3.16 -4.78 5.34
CA ARG A 72 1.77 -5.25 5.50
C ARG A 72 0.80 -4.57 4.53
N LEU A 73 1.03 -3.29 4.21
CA LEU A 73 0.24 -2.58 3.21
C LEU A 73 0.43 -3.18 1.81
N LEU A 74 1.67 -3.48 1.43
CA LEU A 74 1.98 -4.12 0.15
C LEU A 74 1.37 -5.52 0.04
N GLU A 75 1.51 -6.35 1.08
CA GLU A 75 0.87 -7.68 1.12
C GLU A 75 -0.66 -7.59 1.07
N GLY A 76 -1.23 -6.58 1.73
CA GLY A 76 -2.67 -6.31 1.69
C GLY A 76 -3.15 -5.91 0.29
N GLN A 77 -2.38 -5.06 -0.39
CA GLN A 77 -2.64 -4.66 -1.76
C GLN A 77 -2.63 -5.86 -2.70
N GLU A 78 -1.60 -6.70 -2.66
CA GLU A 78 -1.48 -7.89 -3.50
C GLU A 78 -2.65 -8.88 -3.30
N ARG A 79 -3.08 -9.09 -2.05
CA ARG A 79 -4.24 -9.94 -1.72
C ARG A 79 -5.55 -9.35 -2.23
N ILE A 80 -5.72 -8.04 -2.12
CA ILE A 80 -6.91 -7.34 -2.64
C ILE A 80 -6.94 -7.41 -4.16
N GLU A 81 -5.83 -7.14 -4.82
CA GLU A 81 -5.69 -7.22 -6.28
C GLU A 81 -5.96 -8.63 -6.80
N SER A 82 -5.48 -9.65 -6.08
CA SER A 82 -5.78 -11.06 -6.36
C SER A 82 -7.26 -11.40 -6.15
N ALA A 83 -7.87 -10.97 -5.03
CA ALA A 83 -9.26 -11.25 -4.70
C ALA A 83 -10.26 -10.51 -5.62
N LEU A 84 -9.89 -9.33 -6.11
CA LEU A 84 -10.69 -8.54 -7.05
C LEU A 84 -10.53 -9.00 -8.51
N GLY A 85 -9.69 -10.01 -8.78
CA GLY A 85 -9.39 -10.45 -10.14
C GLY A 85 -8.79 -9.33 -11.00
N ILE A 86 -8.08 -8.38 -10.38
CA ILE A 86 -7.32 -7.36 -11.11
C ILE A 86 -6.11 -8.03 -11.80
N TYR A 87 -5.65 -9.16 -11.25
CA TYR A 87 -4.67 -10.09 -11.84
C TYR A 87 -5.26 -11.49 -12.10
N ASP A 88 -6.41 -11.58 -12.79
CA ASP A 88 -7.02 -12.88 -13.14
C ASP A 88 -6.57 -13.46 -14.50
N GLY A 89 -5.57 -12.88 -15.17
CA GLY A 89 -5.06 -13.37 -16.45
C GLY A 89 -3.68 -12.84 -16.84
N SER A 90 -3.12 -13.40 -17.92
CA SER A 90 -1.89 -12.86 -18.55
C SER A 90 -2.12 -11.39 -18.96
N PHE A 91 -1.04 -10.61 -19.10
CA PHE A 91 -1.11 -9.23 -19.60
C PHE A 91 -2.00 -9.11 -20.85
N GLU A 92 -1.96 -10.11 -21.75
CA GLU A 92 -2.80 -10.21 -22.94
C GLU A 92 -4.30 -10.26 -22.64
N ALA A 93 -4.73 -11.06 -21.66
CA ALA A 93 -6.15 -11.15 -21.30
C ALA A 93 -6.67 -9.81 -20.74
N SER A 94 -5.87 -9.15 -19.90
CA SER A 94 -6.17 -7.81 -19.39
C SER A 94 -6.20 -6.79 -20.53
N PHE A 95 -5.17 -6.79 -21.38
CA PHE A 95 -5.08 -5.92 -22.54
C PHE A 95 -6.34 -6.05 -23.42
N ASP A 96 -6.74 -7.27 -23.75
CA ASP A 96 -7.94 -7.56 -24.54
C ASP A 96 -9.23 -7.04 -23.91
N LYS A 97 -9.37 -7.21 -22.59
CA LYS A 97 -10.51 -6.71 -21.82
C LYS A 97 -10.61 -5.18 -21.94
N PHE A 98 -9.50 -4.47 -21.77
CA PHE A 98 -9.49 -3.01 -21.84
C PHE A 98 -9.59 -2.50 -23.27
N TYR A 99 -8.93 -3.13 -24.23
CA TYR A 99 -9.09 -2.84 -25.65
C TYR A 99 -10.55 -2.91 -26.09
N ARG A 100 -11.28 -3.99 -25.74
CA ARG A 100 -12.71 -4.11 -26.03
C ARG A 100 -13.57 -3.00 -25.41
N LYS A 101 -13.13 -2.42 -24.28
CA LYS A 101 -13.85 -1.37 -23.56
C LYS A 101 -13.62 0.02 -24.18
N VAL A 102 -12.41 0.29 -24.67
CA VAL A 102 -12.02 1.63 -25.14
C VAL A 102 -12.09 1.80 -26.66
N ARG A 103 -12.12 0.70 -27.42
CA ARG A 103 -12.25 0.78 -28.88
C ARG A 103 -13.55 1.46 -29.30
N ASP A 104 -13.49 2.19 -30.40
CA ASP A 104 -14.64 2.82 -31.01
C ASP A 104 -15.53 1.80 -31.76
N VAL A 105 -16.56 2.32 -32.42
CA VAL A 105 -17.53 1.52 -33.19
C VAL A 105 -16.88 0.82 -34.40
N ALA A 106 -15.79 1.37 -34.93
CA ALA A 106 -15.00 0.76 -36.00
C ALA A 106 -13.97 -0.26 -35.47
N GLY A 107 -13.87 -0.41 -34.15
CA GLY A 107 -12.91 -1.30 -33.50
C GLY A 107 -11.51 -0.70 -33.39
N ILE A 108 -11.37 0.62 -33.52
CA ILE A 108 -10.08 1.32 -33.43
C ILE A 108 -9.85 1.82 -32.00
N ALA A 109 -8.63 1.70 -31.51
CA ALA A 109 -8.21 2.26 -30.21
C ALA A 109 -6.77 2.76 -30.26
N THR A 110 -6.42 3.73 -29.42
CA THR A 110 -5.01 4.12 -29.23
C THR A 110 -4.39 3.35 -28.06
N LEU A 111 -3.09 3.08 -28.12
CA LEU A 111 -2.33 2.45 -27.03
C LEU A 111 -2.36 3.30 -25.76
N ARG A 112 -2.42 4.64 -25.91
CA ARG A 112 -2.63 5.59 -24.81
C ARG A 112 -3.91 5.32 -24.04
N ASP A 113 -5.03 5.19 -24.76
CA ASP A 113 -6.34 5.03 -24.13
C ASP A 113 -6.42 3.68 -23.41
N ILE A 114 -5.85 2.63 -24.00
CA ILE A 114 -5.78 1.30 -23.38
C ILE A 114 -4.91 1.36 -22.12
N ARG A 115 -3.71 1.95 -22.21
CA ARG A 115 -2.79 2.10 -21.07
C ARG A 115 -3.42 2.89 -19.92
N ASN A 116 -4.05 4.03 -20.23
CA ASN A 116 -4.73 4.86 -19.24
C ASN A 116 -5.89 4.09 -18.60
N ALA A 117 -6.66 3.33 -19.38
CA ALA A 117 -7.74 2.51 -18.84
C ALA A 117 -7.24 1.36 -17.96
N MET A 118 -6.04 0.84 -18.23
CA MET A 118 -5.34 -0.13 -17.39
C MET A 118 -4.66 0.49 -16.16
N ASN A 119 -4.62 1.82 -16.07
CA ASN A 119 -3.92 2.57 -15.02
C ASN A 119 -2.44 2.13 -14.90
N MET A 120 -1.76 1.98 -16.04
CA MET A 120 -0.36 1.56 -16.11
C MET A 120 0.56 2.71 -16.50
N GLU A 121 1.76 2.70 -15.93
CA GLU A 121 2.88 3.52 -16.40
C GLU A 121 3.32 3.10 -17.80
N ALA A 122 3.80 4.06 -18.59
CA ALA A 122 4.18 3.85 -19.98
C ALA A 122 5.26 2.76 -20.12
N SER A 123 6.31 2.81 -19.29
CA SER A 123 7.40 1.84 -19.33
C SER A 123 6.92 0.39 -19.20
N ASP A 124 6.04 0.14 -18.23
CA ASP A 124 5.60 -1.20 -17.86
C ASP A 124 4.61 -1.75 -18.89
N PHE A 125 3.73 -0.88 -19.37
CA PHE A 125 2.78 -1.19 -20.43
C PHE A 125 3.49 -1.57 -21.72
N TYR A 126 4.44 -0.75 -22.21
CA TYR A 126 5.12 -0.99 -23.48
C TYR A 126 6.08 -2.18 -23.43
N SER A 127 6.77 -2.39 -22.31
CA SER A 127 7.59 -3.59 -22.07
C SER A 127 6.77 -4.89 -22.16
N SER A 128 5.54 -4.85 -21.65
CA SER A 128 4.62 -5.99 -21.70
C SER A 128 3.97 -6.14 -23.08
N PHE A 129 3.52 -5.03 -23.68
CA PHE A 129 2.88 -5.00 -24.99
C PHE A 129 3.79 -5.47 -26.11
N GLN A 130 5.09 -5.17 -26.04
CA GLN A 130 6.08 -5.65 -27.00
C GLN A 130 6.14 -7.19 -27.10
N LYS A 131 5.66 -7.93 -26.11
CA LYS A 131 5.60 -9.40 -26.15
C LYS A 131 4.40 -9.91 -26.94
N ILE A 132 3.35 -9.09 -27.10
CA ILE A 132 2.06 -9.50 -27.68
C ILE A 132 1.64 -8.69 -28.91
N TYR A 133 2.37 -7.63 -29.27
CA TYR A 133 1.96 -6.71 -30.34
C TYR A 133 1.68 -7.40 -31.70
N HIS A 134 2.37 -8.51 -31.98
CA HIS A 134 2.20 -9.32 -33.19
C HIS A 134 0.80 -9.92 -33.36
N LYS A 135 -0.02 -9.92 -32.30
CA LYS A 135 -1.41 -10.38 -32.30
C LYS A 135 -2.41 -9.30 -32.74
N TYR A 136 -1.96 -8.08 -32.96
CA TYR A 136 -2.80 -6.92 -33.26
C TYR A 136 -2.38 -6.26 -34.57
N LYS A 137 -3.35 -5.72 -35.31
CA LYS A 137 -3.09 -4.88 -36.49
C LYS A 137 -2.79 -3.48 -36.01
N LEU A 138 -1.51 -3.11 -36.04
CA LEU A 138 -1.07 -1.76 -35.71
C LEU A 138 -1.10 -0.84 -36.93
N SER A 139 -1.29 0.44 -36.67
CA SER A 139 -1.14 1.51 -37.65
C SER A 139 -0.23 2.60 -37.10
N PRO A 140 0.58 3.26 -37.96
CA PRO A 140 1.34 4.43 -37.56
C PRO A 140 0.42 5.56 -37.08
N GLY A 141 0.86 6.29 -36.06
CA GLY A 141 0.14 7.40 -35.45
C GLY A 141 -0.10 7.21 -33.96
N GLY A 142 -0.88 8.12 -33.38
CA GLY A 142 -1.07 8.22 -31.93
C GLY A 142 -0.01 9.09 -31.25
N GLU A 143 -0.29 9.52 -30.02
CA GLU A 143 0.64 10.31 -29.21
C GLU A 143 1.76 9.46 -28.58
N GLU A 144 1.50 8.16 -28.37
CA GLU A 144 2.44 7.19 -27.80
C GLU A 144 2.25 5.83 -28.48
N GLY A 145 3.31 5.03 -28.50
CA GLY A 145 3.30 3.71 -29.13
C GLY A 145 4.67 3.05 -29.19
N LEU A 146 4.74 1.90 -29.88
CA LEU A 146 6.02 1.26 -30.16
C LEU A 146 6.76 2.02 -31.26
N ILE A 147 8.08 2.15 -31.13
CA ILE A 147 8.91 2.72 -32.19
C ILE A 147 9.35 1.60 -33.14
N ILE A 148 8.85 1.64 -34.38
CA ILE A 148 9.20 0.67 -35.43
C ILE A 148 9.57 1.48 -36.67
N ASP A 149 10.80 1.27 -37.17
CA ASP A 149 11.36 1.99 -38.31
C ASP A 149 11.26 3.52 -38.19
N GLY A 150 11.50 4.04 -36.99
CA GLY A 150 11.46 5.48 -36.69
C GLY A 150 10.07 6.09 -36.60
N ASN A 151 9.00 5.30 -36.77
CA ASN A 151 7.62 5.75 -36.66
C ASN A 151 7.00 5.30 -35.34
N VAL A 152 6.08 6.10 -34.81
CA VAL A 152 5.26 5.73 -33.64
C VAL A 152 4.08 4.88 -34.11
N TRP A 153 3.99 3.65 -33.61
CA TRP A 153 2.89 2.73 -33.86
C TRP A 153 2.01 2.65 -32.62
N GLY A 154 1.09 3.61 -32.51
CA GLY A 154 0.25 3.84 -31.35
C GLY A 154 -1.23 3.51 -31.55
N VAL A 155 -1.64 3.06 -32.74
CA VAL A 155 -3.04 2.81 -33.06
C VAL A 155 -3.27 1.33 -33.35
N ILE A 156 -4.28 0.74 -32.73
CA ILE A 156 -4.78 -0.62 -33.00
C ILE A 156 -6.03 -0.53 -33.85
N LEU A 157 -6.03 -1.25 -34.97
CA LEU A 157 -7.16 -1.35 -35.91
C LEU A 157 -8.00 -2.63 -35.72
N GLY A 158 -7.51 -3.59 -34.92
CA GLY A 158 -8.10 -4.91 -34.83
C GLY A 158 -7.11 -5.98 -34.38
N TYR A 159 -7.58 -7.22 -34.38
CA TYR A 159 -6.74 -8.41 -34.23
C TYR A 159 -6.06 -8.74 -35.57
N ALA A 160 -4.83 -9.24 -35.50
CA ALA A 160 -4.02 -9.68 -36.65
C ALA A 160 -4.67 -10.84 -37.41
#